data_AF-A0AA39L3D9-F1
#
_entry.id   AF-A0AA39L3D9-F1
#
_cell.length_a   1.000
_cell.length_b   1.000
_cell.length_c   1.000
_cell.angle_alpha   90.00
_cell.angle_beta   90.00
_cell.angle_gamma   90.00
#
_symmetry.space_group_name_H-M   'P 1'
#
loop_
_entity.id
_entity.type
_entity.pdbx_description
1 polymer ?
#
loop_
_entity_poly.entity_id
_entity_poly.type
_entity_poly.pdbx_seq_one_letter_code
_entity_poly.pdbx_strand_id
1 'polypeptide(L)'
;MASNLDKPSIPFSDPLWLSGLPSPYYNESHRKWQKTCRDKVLEHVFYTFTTHNIYIPNLSAPLPIKGLKIKKFNYFYFAIYISEIYRIGIGSLALLLSTSTAYKMPPLISYKSEELKKHFLPDLLHGDKRIYVAITEPDAGSDVASIATTAEKSECGKYYILNREKK
;
A
#
# COMPACT_ATOMS: atom_id res chain seq x y z
N MET A 1 -7.08 -36.64 -14.66
CA MET A 1 -6.24 -35.46 -14.30
C MET A 1 -5.76 -34.73 -15.55
N ALA A 2 -6.68 -34.21 -16.38
CA ALA A 2 -6.39 -33.24 -17.44
C ALA A 2 -7.75 -32.76 -17.96
N SER A 3 -8.19 -31.53 -17.65
CA SER A 3 -9.44 -31.01 -18.23
C SER A 3 -9.61 -29.49 -18.17
N ASN A 4 -8.53 -28.69 -18.09
CA ASN A 4 -8.66 -27.22 -18.11
C ASN A 4 -7.55 -26.50 -18.89
N LEU A 5 -6.77 -27.22 -19.71
CA LEU A 5 -5.68 -26.63 -20.50
C LEU A 5 -6.10 -26.21 -21.92
N ASP A 6 -7.34 -26.50 -22.34
CA ASP A 6 -7.79 -26.30 -23.74
C ASP A 6 -8.24 -24.87 -24.09
N LYS A 7 -8.17 -23.93 -23.14
CA LYS A 7 -8.34 -22.51 -23.44
C LYS A 7 -7.07 -21.77 -23.03
N PRO A 8 -6.18 -21.42 -23.99
CA PRO A 8 -5.19 -20.40 -23.71
C PRO A 8 -5.96 -19.10 -23.48
N SER A 9 -6.17 -18.73 -22.21
CA SER A 9 -6.40 -17.32 -21.90
C SER A 9 -5.15 -16.58 -22.38
N ILE A 10 -5.35 -15.45 -23.04
CA ILE A 10 -4.28 -14.65 -23.64
C ILE A 10 -3.13 -14.56 -22.62
N PRO A 11 -1.92 -15.06 -22.92
CA PRO A 11 -0.94 -15.50 -21.91
C PRO A 11 -0.37 -14.40 -20.99
N PHE A 12 -0.86 -13.17 -21.10
CA PHE A 12 -0.31 -12.00 -20.42
C PHE A 12 -1.31 -11.28 -19.51
N SER A 13 -2.60 -11.63 -19.51
CA SER A 13 -3.59 -10.89 -18.71
C SER A 13 -3.82 -11.48 -17.33
N ASP A 14 -3.91 -12.80 -17.16
CA ASP A 14 -4.19 -13.44 -15.86
C ASP A 14 -3.00 -14.28 -15.36
N PRO A 15 -2.63 -14.19 -14.07
CA PRO A 15 -1.54 -14.98 -13.51
C PRO A 15 -1.88 -16.48 -13.50
N LEU A 16 -0.85 -17.32 -13.67
CA LEU A 16 -0.95 -18.78 -13.75
C LEU A 16 -1.76 -19.42 -12.61
N TRP A 17 -1.62 -18.89 -11.39
CA TRP A 17 -2.37 -19.40 -10.25
C TRP A 17 -3.88 -19.23 -10.46
N LEU A 18 -4.38 -18.18 -11.14
CA LEU A 18 -5.80 -18.03 -11.48
C LEU A 18 -6.25 -18.99 -12.59
N SER A 19 -5.36 -19.35 -13.50
CA SER A 19 -5.62 -20.30 -14.60
C SER A 19 -5.65 -21.77 -14.14
N GLY A 20 -5.72 -22.03 -12.83
CA GLY A 20 -5.84 -23.37 -12.25
C GLY A 20 -4.52 -24.08 -11.98
N LEU A 21 -3.38 -23.44 -12.24
CA LEU A 21 -2.08 -24.02 -11.88
C LEU A 21 -1.84 -23.97 -10.36
N PRO A 22 -1.20 -24.99 -9.79
CA PRO A 22 -0.89 -25.02 -8.36
C PRO A 22 0.08 -23.89 -8.00
N SER A 23 -0.10 -23.31 -6.82
CA SER A 23 0.80 -22.31 -6.26
C SER A 23 1.02 -22.58 -4.77
N PRO A 24 2.26 -22.50 -4.27
CA PRO A 24 2.52 -22.61 -2.84
C PRO A 24 2.08 -21.36 -2.06
N TYR A 25 1.80 -20.26 -2.75
CA TYR A 25 1.45 -18.96 -2.14
C TYR A 25 -0.05 -18.68 -2.17
N TYR A 26 -0.73 -19.07 -3.25
CA TYR A 26 -2.15 -18.79 -3.46
C TYR A 26 -3.00 -20.04 -3.26
N ASN A 27 -3.98 -19.90 -2.37
CA ASN A 27 -4.94 -20.94 -2.01
C ASN A 27 -6.38 -20.52 -2.38
N GLU A 28 -7.37 -21.31 -1.99
CA GLU A 28 -8.77 -21.07 -2.33
C GLU A 28 -9.33 -19.74 -1.80
N SER A 29 -8.91 -19.32 -0.60
CA SER A 29 -9.37 -18.04 -0.04
C SER A 29 -8.88 -16.84 -0.86
N HIS A 30 -7.67 -16.92 -1.42
CA HIS A 30 -7.15 -15.92 -2.34
C HIS A 30 -7.95 -15.87 -3.66
N ARG A 31 -8.37 -17.03 -4.19
CA ARG A 31 -9.22 -17.10 -5.40
C ARG A 31 -10.59 -16.48 -5.14
N LYS A 32 -11.20 -16.76 -3.98
CA LYS A 32 -12.48 -16.16 -3.58
C LYS A 32 -12.36 -14.63 -3.40
N TRP A 33 -11.26 -14.17 -2.80
CA TRP A 33 -10.95 -12.76 -2.66
C TRP A 33 -10.80 -12.08 -4.02
N GLN A 34 -10.05 -12.70 -4.93
CA GLN A 34 -9.85 -12.17 -6.28
C GLN A 34 -11.18 -12.01 -7.04
N LYS A 35 -12.07 -13.02 -7.01
CA LYS A 35 -13.42 -12.90 -7.60
C LYS A 35 -14.22 -11.75 -6.98
N THR A 36 -14.16 -11.63 -5.66
CA THR A 36 -14.84 -10.53 -4.94
C THR A 36 -14.31 -9.16 -5.39
N CYS A 37 -12.99 -9.02 -5.52
CA CYS A 37 -12.40 -7.81 -6.09
C CYS A 37 -12.91 -7.57 -7.50
N ARG A 38 -12.80 -8.55 -8.40
CA ARG A 38 -13.20 -8.41 -9.81
C ARG A 38 -14.66 -7.98 -9.98
N ASP A 39 -15.56 -8.57 -9.21
CA ASP A 39 -17.00 -8.30 -9.31
C ASP A 39 -17.40 -6.95 -8.71
N LYS A 40 -16.63 -6.42 -7.75
CA LYS A 40 -17.09 -5.32 -6.88
C LYS A 40 -16.10 -4.16 -6.71
N VAL A 41 -14.96 -4.16 -7.41
CA VAL A 41 -13.80 -3.30 -7.09
C VAL A 41 -14.14 -1.81 -7.08
N LEU A 42 -14.92 -1.36 -8.07
CA LEU A 42 -15.17 0.07 -8.33
C LEU A 42 -16.24 0.68 -7.44
N GLU A 43 -17.40 0.04 -7.33
CA GLU A 43 -18.58 0.65 -6.68
C GLU A 43 -18.67 0.29 -5.20
N HIS A 44 -18.21 -0.90 -4.81
CA HIS A 44 -18.40 -1.39 -3.45
C HIS A 44 -17.09 -1.59 -2.70
N VAL A 45 -16.04 -2.15 -3.29
CA VAL A 45 -14.83 -2.46 -2.50
C VAL A 45 -14.16 -1.17 -2.03
N PHE A 46 -13.96 -0.17 -2.88
CA PHE A 46 -13.39 1.09 -2.42
C PHE A 46 -14.27 1.77 -1.37
N TYR A 47 -15.55 1.98 -1.65
CA TYR A 47 -16.50 2.58 -0.71
C TYR A 47 -16.61 1.79 0.60
N THR A 48 -16.70 0.46 0.55
CA THR A 48 -16.70 -0.41 1.74
C THR A 48 -15.41 -0.27 2.53
N PHE A 49 -14.25 -0.22 1.86
CA PHE A 49 -12.97 -0.07 2.54
C PHE A 49 -12.84 1.31 3.20
N THR A 50 -13.28 2.38 2.54
CA THR A 50 -13.28 3.74 3.10
C THR A 50 -14.32 3.90 4.20
N THR A 51 -15.52 3.33 4.06
CA THR A 51 -16.59 3.44 5.07
C THR A 51 -16.38 2.56 6.30
N HIS A 52 -15.65 1.45 6.16
CA HIS A 52 -15.39 0.52 7.25
C HIS A 52 -13.97 0.66 7.82
N ASN A 53 -13.25 1.74 7.50
CA ASN A 53 -11.89 2.01 7.97
C ASN A 53 -10.90 0.87 7.69
N ILE A 54 -11.08 0.18 6.57
CA ILE A 54 -10.20 -0.89 6.10
C ILE A 54 -9.17 -0.29 5.14
N TYR A 55 -8.52 0.82 5.51
CA TYR A 55 -7.54 1.47 4.65
C TYR A 55 -6.21 0.72 4.53
N ILE A 56 -6.06 -0.41 5.22
CA ILE A 56 -4.74 -0.96 5.52
C ILE A 56 -4.65 -2.41 5.08
N PRO A 57 -4.13 -2.67 3.87
CA PRO A 57 -3.94 -4.02 3.43
C PRO A 57 -2.45 -4.43 3.46
N ASN A 58 -1.53 -3.53 3.83
CA ASN A 58 -0.08 -3.79 3.74
C ASN A 58 0.72 -3.52 5.02
N LEU A 59 0.08 -3.50 6.19
CA LEU A 59 0.80 -3.48 7.47
C LEU A 59 0.67 -4.84 8.14
N SER A 60 1.82 -5.45 8.48
CA SER A 60 1.85 -6.70 9.24
C SER A 60 1.20 -6.49 10.61
N ALA A 61 0.33 -7.42 11.02
CA ALA A 61 -0.16 -7.46 12.40
C ALA A 61 0.99 -7.76 13.39
N PRO A 62 0.92 -7.32 14.66
CA PRO A 62 -0.13 -6.48 15.24
C PRO A 62 -0.02 -5.02 14.78
N LEU A 63 -1.15 -4.44 14.40
CA LEU A 63 -1.21 -3.02 14.05
C LEU A 63 -1.05 -2.17 15.32
N PRO A 64 -0.47 -0.97 15.20
CA PRO A 64 -0.28 -0.05 16.34
C PRO A 64 -1.58 0.53 16.91
N ILE A 65 -2.76 0.18 16.36
CA ILE A 65 -4.07 0.55 16.91
C ILE A 65 -4.64 -0.61 17.75
N LYS A 66 -4.97 -0.33 19.01
CA LYS A 66 -5.76 -1.24 19.85
C LYS A 66 -7.17 -1.44 19.25
N GLY A 67 -7.55 -2.69 19.00
CA GLY A 67 -8.89 -3.07 18.53
C GLY A 67 -8.95 -3.49 17.06
N LEU A 68 -7.97 -3.10 16.24
CA LEU A 68 -7.93 -3.49 14.83
C LEU A 68 -7.27 -4.86 14.65
N LYS A 69 -8.07 -5.92 14.75
CA LYS A 69 -7.62 -7.33 14.60
C LYS A 69 -7.68 -7.77 13.13
N ILE A 70 -6.71 -7.39 12.31
CA ILE A 70 -6.59 -7.91 10.95
C ILE A 70 -5.87 -9.27 10.98
N LYS A 71 -6.61 -10.35 11.27
CA LYS A 71 -6.04 -11.71 11.38
C LYS A 71 -5.91 -12.44 10.04
N LYS A 72 -6.50 -11.94 8.95
CA LYS A 72 -6.60 -12.68 7.66
C LYS A 72 -6.17 -11.91 6.42
N PHE A 73 -5.74 -10.65 6.53
CA PHE A 73 -5.26 -9.86 5.38
C PHE A 73 -3.72 -9.81 5.43
N ASN A 74 -3.06 -10.28 4.38
CA ASN A 74 -1.60 -10.31 4.26
C ASN A 74 -1.16 -9.75 2.90
N TYR A 75 0.14 -9.72 2.63
CA TYR A 75 0.73 -9.21 1.39
C TYR A 75 0.12 -9.80 0.11
N PHE A 76 -0.33 -11.05 0.12
CA PHE A 76 -0.95 -11.69 -1.06
C PHE A 76 -2.38 -11.20 -1.31
N TYR A 77 -3.16 -10.94 -0.26
CA TYR A 77 -4.47 -10.31 -0.43
C TYR A 77 -4.34 -8.88 -0.97
N PHE A 78 -3.29 -8.16 -0.54
CA PHE A 78 -3.01 -6.82 -1.06
C PHE A 78 -2.58 -6.85 -2.51
N ALA A 79 -1.66 -7.75 -2.86
CA ALA A 79 -1.19 -7.92 -4.23
C ALA A 79 -2.35 -8.23 -5.20
N ILE A 80 -3.29 -9.08 -4.78
CA ILE A 80 -4.51 -9.38 -5.55
C ILE A 80 -5.37 -8.13 -5.72
N TYR A 81 -5.61 -7.38 -4.64
CA TYR A 81 -6.43 -6.18 -4.68
C TYR A 81 -5.85 -5.11 -5.62
N ILE A 82 -4.55 -4.84 -5.50
CA ILE A 82 -3.84 -3.91 -6.37
C ILE A 82 -3.85 -4.38 -7.83
N SER A 83 -3.64 -5.67 -8.09
CA SER A 83 -3.70 -6.23 -9.44
C SER A 83 -5.08 -6.01 -10.08
N GLU A 84 -6.16 -6.26 -9.35
CA GLU A 84 -7.52 -6.04 -9.87
C GLU A 84 -7.85 -4.55 -10.07
N ILE A 85 -7.27 -3.62 -9.29
CA ILE A 85 -7.37 -2.17 -9.60
C ILE A 85 -6.60 -1.82 -10.87
N TYR A 86 -5.41 -2.40 -11.11
CA TYR A 86 -4.68 -2.15 -12.35
C TYR A 86 -5.43 -2.66 -13.58
N ARG A 87 -6.22 -3.73 -13.46
CA ARG A 87 -7.01 -4.29 -14.58
C ARG A 87 -8.00 -3.32 -15.20
N ILE A 88 -8.57 -2.43 -14.40
CA ILE A 88 -9.58 -1.46 -14.85
C ILE A 88 -8.95 -0.15 -15.35
N GLY A 89 -7.61 -0.11 -15.51
CA GLY A 89 -6.89 1.05 -16.04
C GLY A 89 -6.66 2.19 -15.04
N ILE A 90 -7.04 2.02 -13.77
CA ILE A 90 -6.89 3.07 -12.74
C ILE A 90 -5.57 2.90 -11.98
N GLY A 91 -4.45 3.15 -12.67
CA GLY A 91 -3.12 3.00 -12.09
C GLY A 91 -2.81 3.98 -10.95
N SER A 92 -3.35 5.20 -11.01
CA SER A 92 -3.11 6.25 -9.99
C SER A 92 -3.69 5.87 -8.62
N LEU A 93 -4.87 5.24 -8.58
CA LEU A 93 -5.49 4.79 -7.35
C LEU A 93 -4.73 3.60 -6.73
N ALA A 94 -4.32 2.64 -7.57
CA ALA A 94 -3.47 1.53 -7.13
C ALA A 94 -2.14 2.04 -6.53
N LEU A 95 -1.52 3.04 -7.18
CA LEU A 95 -0.29 3.65 -6.69
C LEU A 95 -0.50 4.41 -5.38
N LEU A 96 -1.60 5.15 -5.24
CA LEU A 96 -1.91 5.87 -4.00
C LEU A 96 -2.07 4.93 -2.81
N LEU A 97 -2.82 3.84 -2.97
CA LEU A 97 -3.08 2.87 -1.91
C LEU A 97 -1.82 2.08 -1.51
N SER A 98 -1.03 1.66 -2.50
CA SER A 98 0.24 0.96 -2.28
C SER A 98 1.29 1.84 -1.66
N THR A 99 1.60 3.00 -2.25
CA THR A 99 2.67 3.86 -1.72
C THR A 99 2.35 4.35 -0.31
N SER A 100 1.11 4.72 -0.01
CA SER A 100 0.75 5.27 1.30
C SER A 100 0.95 4.25 2.42
N THR A 101 0.45 3.03 2.28
CA THR A 101 0.50 2.03 3.36
C THR A 101 1.78 1.20 3.35
N ALA A 102 2.32 0.88 2.17
CA ALA A 102 3.46 -0.02 2.04
C ALA A 102 4.81 0.65 2.25
N TYR A 103 4.92 1.94 1.89
CA TYR A 103 6.20 2.62 1.85
C TYR A 103 6.30 3.76 2.86
N LYS A 104 5.24 4.56 2.97
CA LYS A 104 5.30 5.83 3.72
C LYS A 104 5.03 5.67 5.22
N MET A 105 4.15 4.75 5.61
CA MET A 105 3.79 4.52 7.01
C MET A 105 4.82 3.70 7.81
N PRO A 106 5.52 2.69 7.27
CA PRO A 106 6.46 1.91 8.06
C PRO A 106 7.55 2.76 8.75
N PRO A 107 8.16 3.78 8.12
CA PRO A 107 9.13 4.63 8.82
C PRO A 107 8.53 5.39 10.01
N LEU A 108 7.27 5.83 9.93
CA LEU A 108 6.54 6.46 11.03
C LEU A 108 6.31 5.49 12.19
N ILE A 109 5.95 4.23 11.88
CA ILE A 109 5.67 3.20 12.89
C ILE A 109 6.97 2.72 13.55
N SER A 110 8.03 2.52 12.78
CA SER A 110 9.28 1.90 13.24
C SER A 110 10.25 2.88 13.90
N TYR A 111 10.35 4.13 13.44
CA TYR A 111 11.46 5.02 13.83
C TYR A 111 11.04 6.31 14.54
N LYS A 112 9.74 6.58 14.70
CA LYS A 112 9.27 7.80 15.39
C LYS A 112 8.88 7.54 16.84
N SER A 113 8.76 8.62 17.60
CA SER A 113 8.36 8.56 19.01
C SER A 113 6.89 8.18 19.17
N GLU A 114 6.50 7.72 20.35
CA GLU A 114 5.11 7.32 20.64
C GLU A 114 4.14 8.52 20.57
N GLU A 115 4.61 9.72 20.87
CA GLU A 115 3.84 10.96 20.76
C GLU A 115 3.49 11.26 19.29
N LEU A 116 4.48 11.16 18.39
CA LEU A 116 4.26 11.35 16.95
C LEU A 116 3.34 10.26 16.38
N LYS A 117 3.52 9.01 16.81
CA LYS A 117 2.63 7.91 16.41
C LYS A 117 1.19 8.16 16.85
N LYS A 118 0.94 8.53 18.11
CA LYS A 118 -0.40 8.84 18.61
C LYS A 118 -1.03 10.04 17.90
N HIS A 119 -0.23 11.02 17.51
CA HIS A 119 -0.72 12.22 16.83
C HIS A 119 -1.08 11.96 15.36
N PHE A 120 -0.29 11.17 14.62
CA PHE A 120 -0.47 11.01 13.18
C PHE A 120 -1.16 9.71 12.76
N LEU A 121 -0.91 8.58 13.44
CA LEU A 121 -1.41 7.29 13.00
C LEU A 121 -2.94 7.20 12.94
N PRO A 122 -3.72 7.72 13.91
CA PRO A 122 -5.19 7.63 13.84
C PRO A 122 -5.73 8.23 12.54
N ASP A 123 -5.35 9.47 12.22
CA ASP A 123 -5.83 10.18 11.03
C ASP A 123 -5.33 9.53 9.73
N LEU A 124 -4.09 9.01 9.71
CA LEU A 124 -3.54 8.30 8.55
C LEU A 124 -4.22 6.95 8.31
N LEU A 125 -4.60 6.25 9.38
CA LEU A 125 -5.24 4.94 9.32
C LEU A 125 -6.75 5.06 9.04
N HIS A 126 -7.38 6.19 9.43
CA HIS A 126 -8.74 6.55 9.05
C HIS A 126 -8.85 7.07 7.61
N GLY A 127 -7.77 7.65 7.08
CA GLY A 127 -7.73 8.25 5.75
C GLY A 127 -8.07 9.74 5.71
N ASP A 128 -8.21 10.38 6.88
CA ASP A 128 -8.43 11.83 7.01
C ASP A 128 -7.20 12.63 6.59
N LYS A 129 -6.01 12.04 6.80
CA LYS A 129 -4.74 12.62 6.38
C LYS A 129 -4.04 11.68 5.41
N ARG A 130 -3.26 12.29 4.51
CA ARG A 130 -2.38 11.57 3.59
C ARG A 130 -0.93 11.85 3.96
N ILE A 131 -0.10 10.82 3.83
CA ILE A 131 1.34 10.91 4.02
C ILE A 131 2.05 10.89 2.66
N TYR A 132 3.13 11.65 2.58
CA TYR A 132 4.02 11.74 1.43
C TYR A 132 5.47 11.63 1.90
N VAL A 133 6.33 11.09 1.06
CA VAL A 133 7.76 10.97 1.31
C VAL A 133 8.44 11.80 0.23
N ALA A 134 9.27 12.74 0.66
CA ALA A 134 9.93 13.70 -0.20
C ALA A 134 11.45 13.47 -0.14
N ILE A 135 11.90 12.44 -0.86
CA ILE A 135 13.31 12.04 -0.91
C ILE A 135 13.98 12.62 -2.15
N THR A 136 13.46 12.24 -3.31
CA THR A 136 14.04 12.54 -4.63
C THR A 136 14.15 14.03 -4.87
N GLU A 137 15.31 14.43 -5.39
CA GLU A 137 15.63 15.79 -5.82
C GLU A 137 15.78 15.84 -7.34
N PRO A 138 15.66 17.02 -7.98
CA PRO A 138 15.95 17.18 -9.40
C PRO A 138 17.24 16.49 -9.84
N ASP A 139 18.29 16.65 -9.02
CA ASP A 139 19.65 16.19 -9.29
C ASP A 139 19.99 14.82 -8.66
N ALA A 140 19.13 14.29 -7.77
CA ALA A 140 19.38 13.03 -7.03
C ALA A 140 18.15 12.13 -7.02
N GLY A 141 18.15 11.14 -7.92
CA GLY A 141 17.11 10.10 -8.06
C GLY A 141 17.57 8.73 -7.58
N SER A 142 18.29 8.00 -8.42
CA SER A 142 18.83 6.68 -8.07
C SER A 142 19.89 6.74 -6.97
N ASP A 143 20.66 7.83 -6.93
CA ASP A 143 21.66 8.09 -5.89
C ASP A 143 21.07 8.92 -4.74
N VAL A 144 20.19 8.28 -3.96
CA VAL A 144 19.53 8.91 -2.79
C VAL A 144 20.52 9.31 -1.69
N ALA A 145 21.69 8.67 -1.63
CA ALA A 145 22.70 9.00 -0.63
C ALA A 145 23.30 10.40 -0.84
N SER A 146 23.26 10.90 -2.08
CA SER A 146 23.81 12.19 -2.49
C SER A 146 22.79 13.33 -2.52
N ILE A 147 21.68 13.23 -1.78
CA ILE A 147 20.73 14.35 -1.65
C ILE A 147 21.42 15.58 -1.05
N ALA A 148 21.07 16.76 -1.56
CA ALA A 148 21.66 18.04 -1.17
C ALA A 148 20.76 18.88 -0.25
N THR A 149 19.55 18.42 0.09
CA THR A 149 18.68 19.07 1.07
C THR A 149 19.39 19.25 2.40
N THR A 150 19.45 20.49 2.86
CA THR A 150 20.03 20.82 4.17
C THR A 150 18.94 21.01 5.22
N ALA A 151 19.30 20.75 6.47
CA ALA A 151 18.46 21.02 7.63
C ALA A 151 19.29 21.74 8.69
N GLU A 152 19.15 23.06 8.74
CA GLU A 152 19.92 23.91 9.66
C GLU A 152 19.08 24.25 10.88
N LYS A 153 19.66 24.12 12.08
CA LYS A 153 18.93 24.41 13.32
C LYS A 153 18.76 25.93 13.45
N SER A 154 17.52 26.39 13.70
CA SER A 154 17.22 27.81 13.92
C SER A 154 18.02 28.39 15.08
N GLU A 155 18.26 29.70 15.09
CA GLU A 155 18.96 30.40 16.19
C GLU A 155 18.31 30.15 17.56
N CYS A 156 16.98 30.10 17.62
CA CYS A 156 16.25 29.83 18.86
C CYS A 156 16.24 28.34 19.28
N GLY A 157 16.79 27.46 18.44
CA GLY A 157 16.91 26.03 18.69
C GLY A 157 15.61 25.22 18.65
N LYS A 158 14.48 25.82 18.24
CA LYS A 158 13.13 25.20 18.30
C LYS A 158 12.68 24.54 17.00
N TYR A 159 13.25 24.92 15.86
CA TYR A 159 12.89 24.37 14.56
C TYR A 159 14.12 24.22 13.66
N TYR A 160 13.92 23.61 12.49
CA TYR A 160 14.93 23.50 11.44
C TYR A 160 14.49 24.29 10.21
N ILE A 161 15.44 24.94 9.55
CA ILE A 161 15.28 25.60 8.26
C ILE A 161 15.71 24.59 7.21
N LEU A 162 14.78 24.20 6.34
CA LEU A 162 15.02 23.26 5.25
C LEU A 162 15.22 24.03 3.95
N ASN A 163 16.26 23.70 3.19
CA ASN A 163 16.54 24.30 1.89
C ASN A 163 16.71 23.20 0.83
N ARG A 164 16.24 23.49 -0.39
CA ARG A 164 16.15 22.65 -1.62
C ARG A 164 14.71 22.24 -1.97
N GLU A 165 14.53 21.84 -3.23
CA GLU A 165 13.28 21.35 -3.80
C GLU A 165 13.28 19.82 -3.95
N LYS A 166 12.07 19.24 -3.98
CA LYS A 166 11.82 17.80 -4.15
C LYS A 166 10.92 17.58 -5.36
N LYS A 167 11.09 16.46 -6.08
CA LYS A 167 10.27 16.08 -7.24
C LYS A 167 9.55 14.74 -7.06
#